data_AF-A0A258EJA7-F1
#
_entry.id   AF-A0A258EJA7-F1
#
_cell.length_a   1.000
_cell.length_b   1.000
_cell.length_c   1.000
_cell.angle_alpha   90.00
_cell.angle_beta   90.00
_cell.angle_gamma   90.00
#
_symmetry.space_group_name_H-M   'P 1'
#
loop_
_entity.id
_entity.type
_entity.pdbx_description
1 polymer ?
#
loop_
_entity_poly.entity_id
_entity_poly.type
_entity_poly.pdbx_seq_one_letter_code
_entity_poly.pdbx_strand_id
1 'polypeptide(L)'
;SLQLKSNLSAALQSTSSTAKTSVLIASGESRYGVIGEGNTPEGNYREVNFQLFKNTEANANDPMYQKSLLITGEINGKLTSIWTERENTIRAVSESSTGVEVENNSEMVLEFDMTKLFAGVDFTTAVDTNGDGRIEIGPNSADGNAAILSRIESNLESSVVLKKR
;
A
#
# COMPACT_ATOMS: atom_id res chain seq x y z
N SER A 1 -6.31 -9.81 -0.52
CA SER A 1 -5.96 -10.93 0.36
C SER A 1 -4.45 -11.03 0.49
N LEU A 2 -3.91 -10.92 1.70
CA LEU A 2 -2.48 -11.10 1.96
C LEU A 2 -2.24 -12.62 2.16
N GLN A 3 -1.66 -13.28 1.15
CA GLN A 3 -1.30 -14.70 1.25
C GLN A 3 0.15 -14.88 1.74
N LEU A 4 0.29 -15.14 3.03
CA LEU A 4 1.53 -15.65 3.63
C LEU A 4 1.60 -17.17 3.40
N LYS A 5 2.60 -17.62 2.65
CA LYS A 5 2.94 -19.05 2.58
C LYS A 5 3.90 -19.37 3.72
N SER A 6 3.37 -19.85 4.85
CA SER A 6 4.18 -20.50 5.89
C SER A 6 4.00 -22.01 5.81
N ASN A 7 5.01 -22.75 6.23
CA ASN A 7 5.01 -24.21 6.14
C ASN A 7 4.08 -24.88 7.16
N LEU A 8 3.50 -24.15 8.13
CA LEU A 8 2.54 -24.66 9.10
C LEU A 8 1.94 -23.50 9.96
N SER A 9 0.87 -22.81 9.53
CA SER A 9 0.19 -21.79 10.39
C SER A 9 -1.28 -21.53 10.01
N ALA A 10 -2.16 -22.50 10.27
CA ALA A 10 -3.57 -22.43 9.85
C ALA A 10 -4.37 -21.22 10.41
N ALA A 11 -4.01 -20.66 11.57
CA ALA A 11 -4.74 -19.54 12.21
C ALA A 11 -4.28 -18.15 11.73
N LEU A 12 -2.98 -17.89 11.62
CA LEU A 12 -2.48 -16.64 11.04
C LEU A 12 -2.85 -16.53 9.55
N GLN A 13 -2.74 -17.65 8.83
CA GLN A 13 -3.11 -17.72 7.43
C GLN A 13 -4.62 -17.46 7.21
N SER A 14 -5.49 -17.88 8.12
CA SER A 14 -6.94 -17.67 7.98
C SER A 14 -7.36 -16.23 8.26
N THR A 15 -6.74 -15.53 9.22
CA THR A 15 -7.08 -14.13 9.54
C THR A 15 -6.44 -13.12 8.59
N SER A 16 -5.28 -13.45 7.99
CA SER A 16 -4.57 -12.59 7.03
C SER A 16 -5.07 -12.74 5.59
N SER A 17 -5.74 -13.86 5.27
CA SER A 17 -6.20 -14.17 3.91
C SER A 17 -7.48 -13.44 3.52
N THR A 18 -8.25 -12.90 4.47
CA THR A 18 -9.43 -12.08 4.17
C THR A 18 -9.02 -10.72 3.60
N ALA A 19 -9.77 -10.23 2.59
CA ALA A 19 -9.57 -8.87 2.07
C ALA A 19 -9.90 -7.84 3.15
N LYS A 20 -9.06 -6.81 3.29
CA LYS A 20 -9.23 -5.72 4.26
C LYS A 20 -8.92 -4.40 3.59
N THR A 21 -9.76 -3.40 3.85
CA THR A 21 -9.47 -2.00 3.52
C THR A 21 -8.88 -1.33 4.76
N SER A 22 -7.78 -0.60 4.61
CA SER A 22 -7.12 0.10 5.72
C SER A 22 -6.76 1.52 5.33
N VAL A 23 -6.98 2.45 6.23
CA VAL A 23 -6.56 3.85 6.08
C VAL A 23 -5.25 4.02 6.84
N LEU A 24 -4.15 4.19 6.11
CA LEU A 24 -2.79 4.23 6.67
C LEU A 24 -2.32 5.64 7.01
N ILE A 25 -2.92 6.66 6.42
CA ILE A 25 -2.68 8.08 6.73
C ILE A 25 -4.03 8.78 6.74
N ALA A 26 -4.29 9.59 7.76
CA ALA A 26 -5.44 10.49 7.76
C ALA A 26 -5.08 11.79 8.46
N SER A 27 -5.44 12.93 7.84
CA SER A 27 -5.16 14.26 8.37
C SER A 27 -3.67 14.51 8.68
N GLY A 28 -2.76 13.88 7.93
CA GLY A 28 -1.31 13.98 8.14
C GLY A 28 -0.76 13.06 9.23
N GLU A 29 -1.60 12.31 9.95
CA GLU A 29 -1.17 11.36 10.97
C GLU A 29 -1.05 9.95 10.39
N SER A 30 0.07 9.28 10.70
CA SER A 30 0.27 7.86 10.38
C SER A 30 -0.64 6.99 11.23
N ARG A 31 -1.24 5.98 10.61
CA ARG A 31 -2.16 5.02 11.24
C ARG A 31 -1.70 3.59 10.97
N TYR A 32 -2.06 2.70 11.90
CA TYR A 32 -1.87 1.27 11.76
C TYR A 32 -3.22 0.59 11.52
N GLY A 33 -3.23 -0.39 10.61
CA GLY A 33 -4.36 -1.28 10.39
C GLY A 33 -3.94 -2.72 10.61
N VAL A 34 -4.71 -3.49 11.38
CA VAL A 34 -4.42 -4.91 11.62
C VAL A 34 -4.80 -5.72 10.38
N ILE A 35 -3.80 -6.10 9.60
CA ILE A 35 -3.98 -6.91 8.38
C ILE A 35 -4.14 -8.41 8.68
N GLY A 36 -3.66 -8.90 9.82
CA GLY A 36 -3.84 -10.28 10.29
C GLY A 36 -3.29 -10.47 11.70
N GLU A 37 -3.76 -11.49 12.39
CA GLU A 37 -3.30 -11.87 13.74
C GLU A 37 -3.34 -13.39 13.92
N GLY A 38 -2.37 -13.95 14.63
CA GLY A 38 -2.34 -15.39 14.88
C GLY A 38 -0.96 -15.91 15.22
N ASN A 39 -0.90 -17.21 15.49
CA ASN A 39 0.34 -17.86 15.88
C ASN A 39 1.21 -18.16 14.66
N THR A 40 2.50 -17.92 14.83
CA THR A 40 3.56 -18.29 13.90
C THR A 40 4.74 -18.86 14.70
N PRO A 41 5.58 -19.75 14.15
CA PRO A 41 6.76 -20.25 14.86
C PRO A 41 7.69 -19.11 15.31
N GLU A 42 8.35 -19.28 16.44
CA GLU A 42 9.41 -18.36 16.85
C GLU A 42 10.57 -18.40 15.84
N GLY A 43 11.18 -17.25 15.58
CA GLY A 43 12.31 -17.15 14.67
C GLY A 43 12.42 -15.81 13.95
N ASN A 44 13.31 -15.76 12.97
CA ASN A 44 13.59 -14.55 12.21
C ASN A 44 12.91 -14.57 10.85
N TYR A 45 12.04 -13.58 10.60
CA TYR A 45 11.26 -13.44 9.38
C TYR A 45 11.89 -12.37 8.48
N ARG A 46 12.37 -12.77 7.31
CA ARG A 46 13.06 -11.86 6.38
C ARG A 46 12.12 -11.14 5.43
N GLU A 47 10.98 -11.74 5.12
CA GLU A 47 10.03 -11.21 4.16
C GLU A 47 8.59 -11.63 4.44
N VAL A 48 7.67 -10.80 3.97
CA VAL A 48 6.22 -11.05 3.95
C VAL A 48 5.69 -10.68 2.57
N ASN A 49 4.87 -11.56 1.98
CA ASN A 49 4.21 -11.29 0.71
C ASN A 49 2.75 -10.94 0.95
N PHE A 50 2.30 -9.73 0.61
CA PHE A 50 0.89 -9.35 0.59
C PHE A 50 0.41 -9.07 -0.82
N GLN A 51 -0.90 -9.04 -1.02
CA GLN A 51 -1.45 -8.75 -2.33
C GLN A 51 -2.49 -7.63 -2.24
N LEU A 52 -2.33 -6.67 -3.14
CA LEU A 52 -3.29 -5.61 -3.40
C LEU A 52 -4.32 -6.12 -4.40
N PHE A 53 -5.59 -5.83 -4.13
CA PHE A 53 -6.72 -6.15 -4.99
C PHE A 53 -7.58 -4.92 -5.18
N LYS A 54 -8.28 -4.84 -6.32
CA LYS A 54 -9.33 -3.83 -6.49
C LYS A 54 -10.42 -4.05 -5.45
N ASN A 55 -10.98 -2.96 -4.93
CA ASN A 55 -12.17 -3.07 -4.08
C ASN A 55 -13.44 -3.13 -4.96
N THR A 56 -13.83 -4.34 -5.35
CA THR A 56 -15.03 -4.60 -6.15
C THR A 56 -16.31 -4.72 -5.32
N GLU A 57 -16.17 -4.96 -4.02
CA GLU A 57 -17.28 -5.19 -3.09
C GLU A 57 -17.85 -3.88 -2.50
N ALA A 58 -17.06 -2.80 -2.54
CA ALA A 58 -17.55 -1.50 -2.12
C ALA A 58 -18.68 -0.99 -3.03
N ASN A 59 -19.53 -0.13 -2.49
CA ASN A 59 -20.54 0.54 -3.28
C ASN A 59 -19.87 1.52 -4.27
N ALA A 60 -20.54 1.83 -5.38
CA ALA A 60 -19.99 2.68 -6.43
C ALA A 60 -19.66 4.12 -6.00
N ASN A 61 -20.20 4.59 -4.87
CA ASN A 61 -19.91 5.92 -4.31
C ASN A 61 -18.70 5.91 -3.36
N ASP A 62 -18.14 4.74 -3.04
CA ASP A 62 -16.95 4.62 -2.21
C ASP A 62 -15.72 5.09 -3.01
N PRO A 63 -14.88 6.00 -2.47
CA PRO A 63 -13.66 6.43 -3.12
C PRO A 63 -12.73 5.29 -3.52
N MET A 64 -12.74 4.16 -2.80
CA MET A 64 -11.94 2.98 -3.12
C MET A 64 -12.58 2.07 -4.16
N TYR A 65 -13.82 2.28 -4.59
CA TYR A 65 -14.47 1.41 -5.58
C TYR A 65 -13.61 1.28 -6.84
N GLN A 66 -13.36 0.03 -7.25
CA GLN A 66 -12.47 -0.39 -8.35
C GLN A 66 -10.98 -0.02 -8.20
N LYS A 67 -10.56 0.57 -7.09
CA LYS A 67 -9.16 0.95 -6.83
C LYS A 67 -8.50 -0.07 -5.89
N SER A 68 -7.21 -0.29 -6.08
CA SER A 68 -6.38 -1.11 -5.19
C SER A 68 -5.54 -0.28 -4.22
N LEU A 69 -5.27 0.98 -4.57
CA LEU A 69 -4.62 1.98 -3.74
C LEU A 69 -5.20 3.36 -4.08
N LEU A 70 -5.43 4.19 -3.06
CA LEU A 70 -5.79 5.59 -3.20
C LEU A 70 -4.96 6.41 -2.21
N ILE A 71 -4.33 7.48 -2.70
CA ILE A 71 -3.62 8.49 -1.93
C ILE A 71 -4.25 9.83 -2.28
N THR A 72 -4.66 10.58 -1.26
CA THR A 72 -5.20 11.93 -1.44
C THR A 72 -4.30 12.94 -0.73
N GLY A 73 -4.19 14.13 -1.32
CA GLY A 73 -3.33 15.18 -0.80
C GLY A 73 -3.42 16.45 -1.62
N GLU A 74 -2.33 17.22 -1.61
CA GLU A 74 -2.22 18.48 -2.35
C GLU A 74 -0.91 18.52 -3.13
N ILE A 75 -0.98 18.94 -4.40
CA ILE A 75 0.18 19.23 -5.25
C ILE A 75 -0.02 20.65 -5.78
N ASN A 76 0.96 21.52 -5.55
CA ASN A 76 0.98 22.90 -6.05
C ASN A 76 -0.31 23.70 -5.74
N GLY A 77 -0.87 23.56 -4.53
CA GLY A 77 -2.10 24.28 -4.15
C GLY A 77 -3.40 23.59 -4.58
N LYS A 78 -3.35 22.46 -5.31
CA LYS A 78 -4.53 21.77 -5.83
C LYS A 78 -4.74 20.42 -5.14
N LEU A 79 -6.00 20.16 -4.78
CA LEU A 79 -6.42 18.84 -4.29
C LEU A 79 -6.08 17.79 -5.33
N THR A 80 -5.40 16.74 -4.89
CA THR A 80 -4.86 15.69 -5.74
C THR A 80 -5.35 14.32 -5.28
N SER A 81 -5.73 13.48 -6.24
CA SER A 81 -6.00 12.05 -6.04
C SER A 81 -5.04 11.24 -6.89
N ILE A 82 -4.27 10.35 -6.25
CA ILE A 82 -3.41 9.37 -6.90
C ILE A 82 -4.00 7.99 -6.66
N TRP A 83 -4.25 7.21 -7.71
CA TRP A 83 -4.76 5.86 -7.55
C TRP A 83 -4.20 4.89 -8.59
N THR A 84 -4.24 3.62 -8.23
CA THR A 84 -4.06 2.53 -9.18
C THR A 84 -5.18 1.51 -9.01
N GLU A 85 -5.43 0.78 -10.09
CA GLU A 85 -6.30 -0.38 -10.10
C GLU A 85 -5.48 -1.67 -10.21
N ARG A 86 -4.15 -1.58 -10.25
CA ARG A 86 -3.27 -2.74 -10.41
C ARG A 86 -3.42 -3.67 -9.22
N GLU A 87 -3.70 -4.93 -9.50
CA GLU A 87 -3.58 -5.99 -8.51
C GLU A 87 -2.16 -6.53 -8.55
N ASN A 88 -1.49 -6.60 -7.40
CA ASN A 88 -0.08 -6.94 -7.35
C ASN A 88 0.26 -7.71 -6.07
N THR A 89 1.22 -8.62 -6.16
CA THR A 89 1.87 -9.20 -4.98
C THR A 89 3.08 -8.33 -4.63
N ILE A 90 3.08 -7.77 -3.43
CA ILE A 90 4.19 -6.98 -2.89
C ILE A 90 4.94 -7.83 -1.87
N ARG A 91 6.25 -7.95 -2.09
CA ARG A 91 7.19 -8.58 -1.18
C ARG A 91 7.82 -7.51 -0.31
N ALA A 92 7.36 -7.40 0.93
CA ALA A 92 7.99 -6.55 1.93
C ALA A 92 9.16 -7.28 2.54
N VAL A 93 10.36 -6.74 2.37
CA VAL A 93 11.60 -7.31 2.90
C VAL A 93 12.03 -6.52 4.13
N SER A 94 12.59 -7.22 5.12
CA SER A 94 13.20 -6.55 6.27
C SER A 94 14.47 -5.82 5.87
N GLU A 95 14.66 -4.61 6.41
CA GLU A 95 15.91 -3.87 6.25
C GLU A 95 17.07 -4.53 7.03
N SER A 96 16.75 -5.35 8.03
CA SER A 96 17.73 -6.17 8.74
C SER A 96 18.10 -7.41 7.91
N SER A 97 19.40 -7.66 7.75
CA SER A 97 19.89 -8.88 7.09
C SER A 97 19.49 -10.15 7.83
N THR A 98 19.31 -10.08 9.15
CA THR A 98 18.84 -11.21 9.96
C THR A 98 17.32 -11.36 9.93
N GLY A 99 16.57 -10.32 9.53
CA GLY A 99 15.11 -10.29 9.55
C GLY A 99 14.54 -9.68 10.82
N VAL A 100 13.22 -9.79 10.97
CA VAL A 100 12.48 -9.42 12.18
C VAL A 100 12.35 -10.63 13.10
N GLU A 101 12.88 -10.50 14.32
CA GLU A 101 12.77 -11.52 15.36
C GLU A 101 11.36 -11.54 15.96
N VAL A 102 10.71 -12.69 15.82
CA VAL A 102 9.38 -12.99 16.35
C VAL A 102 9.55 -14.00 17.48
N GLU A 103 9.22 -13.55 18.70
CA GLU A 103 9.15 -14.33 19.93
C GLU A 103 7.91 -13.91 20.73
N ASN A 104 7.23 -14.85 21.40
CA ASN A 104 6.04 -14.57 22.22
C ASN A 104 4.99 -13.68 21.49
N ASN A 105 4.61 -12.54 22.08
CA ASN A 105 3.66 -11.55 21.55
C ASN A 105 4.37 -10.48 20.70
N SER A 106 5.15 -10.89 19.70
CA SER A 106 5.80 -9.94 18.79
C SER A 106 4.82 -9.35 17.78
N GLU A 107 4.93 -8.05 17.54
CA GLU A 107 4.19 -7.35 16.50
C GLU A 107 5.10 -7.03 15.31
N MET A 108 4.66 -7.41 14.11
CA MET A 108 5.30 -7.06 12.85
C MET A 108 4.48 -6.01 12.12
N VAL A 109 5.17 -5.08 11.48
CA VAL A 109 4.56 -3.97 10.74
C VAL A 109 5.02 -4.02 9.29
N LEU A 110 4.05 -3.90 8.37
CA LEU A 110 4.32 -3.51 6.99
C LEU A 110 4.24 -1.98 6.92
N GLU A 111 5.39 -1.34 6.79
CA GLU A 111 5.47 0.12 6.69
C GLU A 111 5.53 0.51 5.21
N PHE A 112 4.62 1.41 4.81
CA PHE A 112 4.66 2.06 3.50
C PHE A 112 5.41 3.39 3.61
N ASP A 113 6.64 3.43 3.12
CA ASP A 113 7.48 4.62 3.13
C ASP A 113 7.13 5.53 1.94
N MET A 114 6.47 6.65 2.23
CA MET A 114 6.07 7.63 1.21
C MET A 114 7.27 8.31 0.54
N THR A 115 8.41 8.42 1.22
CA THR A 115 9.65 8.97 0.64
C THR A 115 10.15 8.05 -0.47
N LYS A 116 10.17 6.74 -0.21
CA LYS A 116 10.52 5.73 -1.23
C LYS A 116 9.48 5.65 -2.33
N LEU A 117 8.18 5.70 -1.98
CA LEU A 117 7.09 5.65 -2.96
C LEU A 117 7.19 6.80 -3.97
N PHE A 118 7.49 8.01 -3.51
CA PHE A 118 7.59 9.21 -4.36
C PHE A 118 9.02 9.51 -4.85
N ALA A 119 9.97 8.59 -4.63
CA ALA A 119 11.36 8.80 -5.03
C ALA A 119 11.52 9.00 -6.56
N GLY A 120 12.03 10.17 -6.94
CA GLY A 120 12.23 10.54 -8.34
C GLY A 120 10.93 10.79 -9.11
N VAL A 121 9.82 11.07 -8.43
CA VAL A 121 8.59 11.56 -9.04
C VAL A 121 8.69 13.08 -9.19
N ASP A 122 8.52 13.58 -10.42
CA ASP A 122 8.49 15.01 -10.68
C ASP A 122 7.04 15.54 -10.69
N PHE A 123 6.58 15.98 -9.52
CA PHE A 123 5.24 16.56 -9.36
C PHE A 123 5.09 17.96 -9.98
N THR A 124 6.17 18.60 -10.45
CA THR A 124 6.05 19.87 -11.18
C THR A 124 5.39 19.69 -12.55
N THR A 125 5.38 18.45 -13.06
CA THR A 125 4.73 18.07 -14.31
C THR A 125 3.25 17.67 -14.14
N ALA A 126 2.74 17.66 -12.90
CA ALA A 126 1.36 17.29 -12.62
C ALA A 126 0.40 18.38 -13.11
N VAL A 127 -0.58 17.99 -13.92
CA VAL A 127 -1.53 18.90 -14.56
C VAL A 127 -2.98 18.51 -14.27
N ASP A 128 -3.86 19.51 -14.31
CA ASP A 128 -5.33 19.41 -14.28
C ASP A 128 -5.78 19.82 -15.69
N THR A 129 -5.86 18.84 -16.60
CA THR A 129 -6.07 19.10 -18.03
C THR A 129 -7.55 19.30 -18.32
N ASN A 130 -8.42 18.64 -17.55
CA ASN A 130 -9.87 18.79 -17.71
C ASN A 130 -10.42 20.10 -17.08
N GLY A 131 -9.64 20.77 -16.22
CA GLY A 131 -9.94 22.06 -15.63
C GLY A 131 -10.95 22.02 -14.50
N ASP A 132 -11.16 20.87 -13.85
CA ASP A 132 -12.16 20.69 -12.80
C ASP A 132 -11.70 21.18 -11.41
N GLY A 133 -10.45 21.64 -11.32
CA GLY A 133 -9.84 22.18 -10.10
C GLY A 133 -9.14 21.12 -9.24
N ARG A 134 -9.05 19.87 -9.71
CA ARG A 134 -8.35 18.76 -9.05
C ARG A 134 -7.28 18.21 -9.98
N ILE A 135 -6.25 17.62 -9.40
CA ILE A 135 -5.25 16.84 -10.14
C ILE A 135 -5.56 15.37 -9.94
N GLU A 136 -5.77 14.66 -11.03
CA GLU A 136 -6.04 13.24 -11.06
C GLU A 136 -4.84 12.48 -11.65
N ILE A 137 -4.31 11.55 -10.86
CA ILE A 137 -3.16 10.71 -11.23
C ILE A 137 -3.59 9.26 -11.11
N GLY A 138 -4.21 8.75 -12.17
CA GLY A 138 -4.71 7.39 -12.22
C GLY A 138 -4.81 6.84 -13.63
N PRO A 139 -5.05 5.53 -13.77
CA PRO A 139 -5.23 4.91 -15.07
C PRO A 139 -6.39 5.57 -15.81
N ASN A 140 -6.16 5.92 -17.09
CA ASN A 140 -7.15 6.57 -17.96
C ASN A 140 -7.71 7.91 -17.42
N SER A 141 -7.04 8.56 -16.47
CA SER A 141 -7.41 9.92 -16.05
C SER A 141 -7.34 10.88 -17.24
N ALA A 142 -8.33 11.78 -17.31
CA ALA A 142 -8.40 12.84 -18.33
C ALA A 142 -7.26 13.86 -18.21
N ASP A 143 -6.56 13.89 -17.08
CA ASP A 143 -5.50 14.86 -16.81
C ASP A 143 -4.18 14.53 -17.50
N GLY A 144 -3.96 13.28 -17.92
CA GLY A 144 -2.76 12.91 -18.68
C GLY A 144 -1.50 12.68 -17.83
N ASN A 145 -1.62 12.51 -16.51
CA ASN A 145 -0.51 12.31 -15.56
C ASN A 145 0.10 10.88 -15.57
N ALA A 146 0.06 10.17 -16.69
CA ALA A 146 0.44 8.75 -16.78
C ALA A 146 1.92 8.47 -16.45
N ALA A 147 2.83 9.39 -16.79
CA ALA A 147 4.25 9.25 -16.48
C ALA A 147 4.51 9.28 -14.96
N ILE A 148 3.80 10.17 -14.24
CA ILE A 148 3.86 10.25 -12.78
C ILE A 148 3.34 8.94 -12.17
N LEU A 149 2.18 8.47 -12.63
CA LEU A 149 1.60 7.20 -12.15
C LEU A 149 2.58 6.04 -12.36
N SER A 150 3.16 5.91 -13.56
CA SER A 150 4.10 4.83 -13.87
C SER A 150 5.31 4.82 -12.94
N ARG A 151 5.84 6.00 -12.59
CA ARG A 151 6.95 6.10 -11.64
C ARG A 151 6.55 5.66 -10.23
N ILE A 152 5.39 6.10 -9.74
CA ILE A 152 4.85 5.71 -8.43
C ILE A 152 4.63 4.19 -8.38
N GLU A 153 4.02 3.60 -9.41
CA GLU A 153 3.80 2.16 -9.50
C GLU A 153 5.12 1.38 -9.51
N SER A 154 6.17 1.89 -10.16
CA SER A 154 7.49 1.26 -10.18
C SER A 154 8.19 1.26 -8.82
N ASN A 155 7.89 2.26 -7.98
CA ASN A 155 8.47 2.40 -6.65
C ASN A 155 7.69 1.58 -5.59
N LEU A 156 6.44 1.22 -5.86
CA LEU A 156 5.50 0.66 -4.88
C LEU A 156 6.08 -0.53 -4.11
N GLU A 157 6.63 -1.54 -4.79
CA GLU A 157 7.20 -2.71 -4.12
C GLU A 157 8.37 -2.34 -3.20
N SER A 158 9.29 -1.50 -3.67
CA SER A 158 10.44 -1.05 -2.88
C SER A 158 10.09 -0.09 -1.75
N SER A 159 8.88 0.49 -1.77
CA SER A 159 8.42 1.41 -0.74
C SER A 159 7.89 0.71 0.50
N VAL A 160 7.70 -0.61 0.46
CA VAL A 160 7.12 -1.37 1.58
C VAL A 160 8.17 -2.22 2.27
N VAL A 161 8.32 -2.01 3.58
CA VAL A 161 9.34 -2.68 4.39
C VAL A 161 8.72 -3.41 5.57
N LEU A 162 9.34 -4.54 5.93
CA LEU A 162 8.96 -5.33 7.10
C LEU A 162 9.78 -4.88 8.32
N LYS A 163 9.10 -4.42 9.37
CA LYS A 163 9.73 -3.96 10.62
C LYS A 163 9.14 -4.66 11.84
N LYS A 164 9.94 -4.72 12.91
CA LYS A 164 9.43 -4.97 14.27
C LYS A 164 8.81 -3.68 14.78
N ARG A 165 7.70 -3.79 15.51
CA ARG A 165 7.13 -2.64 16.20
C ARG A 165 7.91 -2.30 17.47
#